data_AF-A0A0T2L098-F1
#
_entry.id   AF-A0A0T2L098-F1
#
_cell.length_a   1.000
_cell.length_b   1.000
_cell.length_c   1.000
_cell.angle_alpha   90.00
_cell.angle_beta   90.00
_cell.angle_gamma   90.00
#
_symmetry.space_group_name_H-M   'P 1'
#
loop_
_entity.id
_entity.type
_entity.pdbx_description
1 polymer ?
#
loop_
_entity_poly.entity_id
_entity_poly.type
_entity_poly.pdbx_seq_one_letter_code
_entity_poly.pdbx_strand_id
1 'polypeptide(L)'
;MMPLKRATAAAAVAGMVLAGSIVGAVSPAIATDAATPVTIVEKLTGPDAPNNTWGRWDIKATDLGIMWDDGDGRILTAFGDTFGNAWTGPGGGSGPNGNWRSNVLVRSSDRDLSDGMLFESAAKNPSGMAKELIPSKKVNGDEMTTIPTAGIAVGKRQYMSFMSVKQWGAPGYWDTNRAGIAYSDDDGENWAVSPTTWENNADGTDPFQMQAYARKGKGGDIFVFGTPNGRNGAAHVARVSANKLLDKAAYRYWDGAKWVKDESQAVPVVEGPVSELSVQYDAFSKRFLMMTLAGPDIVLRTAERPEGPWTAPQTVASSSDYPGLYGGYFHPWSEDGVIHFAMSQWSPYNVYLMQMQIDTEGNIVNPNLVSDPSFERTTELGDGTNGTWGCTPNCGVDVAPASAFSGDHNAFVRNDNGWRNIWQDVAVEPGVDYRLTGYVRTSINSDAGFFGARTLDGTVIGEAHFVSVGPWTKLTVDFNSAQNSAVQVFGGVWTNSGDIWMQLDDVAVVRR
;
A
#
# COMPACT_ATOMS: atom_id res chain seq x y z
N MET A 1 5.71 -34.84 -76.70
CA MET A 1 4.98 -35.33 -75.51
C MET A 1 5.96 -35.40 -74.36
N MET A 2 5.91 -34.40 -73.48
CA MET A 2 6.74 -34.25 -72.28
C MET A 2 5.78 -34.06 -71.08
N PRO A 3 6.03 -34.64 -69.91
CA PRO A 3 5.05 -34.69 -68.84
C PRO A 3 5.02 -33.38 -68.04
N LEU A 4 3.81 -32.86 -67.80
CA LEU A 4 3.52 -31.79 -66.85
C LEU A 4 3.68 -32.32 -65.41
N LYS A 5 4.58 -31.72 -64.63
CA LYS A 5 4.61 -31.86 -63.17
C LYS A 5 3.55 -30.95 -62.56
N ARG A 6 2.69 -31.54 -61.71
CA ARG A 6 1.75 -30.82 -60.85
C ARG A 6 2.52 -30.07 -59.76
N ALA A 7 2.35 -28.76 -59.67
CA ALA A 7 2.75 -27.95 -58.53
C ALA A 7 1.57 -27.83 -57.57
N THR A 8 1.71 -28.38 -56.37
CA THR A 8 0.81 -28.17 -55.24
C THR A 8 1.13 -26.82 -54.60
N ALA A 9 0.16 -25.92 -54.56
CA ALA A 9 0.22 -24.68 -53.80
C ALA A 9 0.03 -25.00 -52.31
N ALA A 10 1.08 -24.78 -51.51
CA ALA A 10 0.99 -24.76 -50.05
C ALA A 10 1.00 -23.29 -49.59
N ALA A 11 -0.04 -22.87 -48.89
CA ALA A 11 -0.09 -21.59 -48.21
C ALA A 11 0.94 -21.58 -47.08
N ALA A 12 1.88 -20.64 -47.14
CA ALA A 12 2.82 -20.39 -46.05
C ALA A 12 2.10 -19.58 -44.95
N VAL A 13 1.71 -20.27 -43.88
CA VAL A 13 1.40 -19.65 -42.60
C VAL A 13 2.72 -19.22 -41.98
N ALA A 14 2.97 -17.92 -41.87
CA ALA A 14 4.09 -17.38 -41.12
C ALA A 14 3.87 -17.68 -39.64
N GLY A 15 4.58 -18.69 -39.13
CA GLY A 15 4.57 -19.06 -37.71
C GLY A 15 5.20 -17.95 -36.87
N MET A 16 4.41 -17.42 -35.95
CA MET A 16 4.86 -16.59 -34.84
C MET A 16 5.68 -17.50 -33.91
N VAL A 17 7.01 -17.33 -33.89
CA VAL A 17 7.86 -18.00 -32.91
C VAL A 17 7.60 -17.32 -31.57
N LEU A 18 6.75 -17.93 -30.74
CA LEU A 18 6.79 -17.69 -29.30
C LEU A 18 8.14 -18.22 -28.81
N ALA A 19 9.07 -17.30 -28.55
CA ALA A 19 10.20 -17.60 -27.69
C ALA A 19 9.62 -17.82 -26.28
N GLY A 20 9.36 -19.08 -25.95
CA GLY A 20 9.02 -19.50 -24.59
C GLY A 20 10.24 -19.32 -23.71
N SER A 21 10.27 -18.22 -22.96
CA SER A 21 11.14 -18.09 -21.81
C SER A 21 10.71 -19.15 -20.80
N ILE A 22 11.59 -20.12 -20.54
CA ILE A 22 11.44 -21.02 -19.40
C ILE A 22 11.73 -20.16 -18.17
N VAL A 23 10.70 -19.48 -17.66
CA VAL A 23 10.75 -18.78 -16.39
C VAL A 23 10.79 -19.88 -15.34
N GLY A 24 11.97 -20.13 -14.76
CA GLY A 24 12.03 -20.80 -13.48
C GLY A 24 11.19 -19.97 -12.51
N ALA A 25 10.10 -20.54 -12.01
CA ALA A 25 9.31 -19.91 -10.97
C ALA A 25 10.24 -19.59 -9.81
N VAL A 26 10.61 -18.32 -9.66
CA VAL A 26 11.19 -17.85 -8.41
C VAL A 26 10.03 -17.92 -7.44
N SER A 27 10.12 -18.83 -6.47
CA SER A 27 9.15 -18.90 -5.39
C SER A 27 8.96 -17.50 -4.82
N PRO A 28 7.71 -17.07 -4.52
CA PRO A 28 7.53 -15.85 -3.74
C PRO A 28 8.45 -15.93 -2.52
N ALA A 29 9.02 -14.78 -2.14
CA ALA A 29 9.79 -14.69 -0.90
C ALA A 29 9.00 -15.40 0.21
N ILE A 30 9.68 -16.31 0.92
CA ILE A 30 9.04 -17.16 1.93
C ILE A 30 8.33 -16.23 2.92
N ALA A 31 7.02 -16.43 3.06
CA ALA A 31 6.16 -15.80 4.05
C ALA A 31 6.85 -15.86 5.43
N THR A 32 6.94 -14.71 6.10
CA THR A 32 7.58 -14.63 7.42
C THR A 32 6.59 -14.96 8.54
N ASP A 33 7.05 -15.55 9.64
CA ASP A 33 6.23 -15.71 10.85
C ASP A 33 6.07 -14.38 11.63
N ALA A 34 6.50 -13.24 11.06
CA ALA A 34 6.41 -11.94 11.71
C ALA A 34 4.95 -11.49 11.83
N ALA A 35 4.55 -11.00 13.01
CA ALA A 35 3.23 -10.41 13.20
C ALA A 35 3.08 -9.09 12.45
N THR A 36 1.85 -8.78 12.07
CA THR A 36 1.46 -7.48 11.47
C THR A 36 0.86 -6.58 12.56
N PRO A 37 1.59 -5.57 13.05
CA PRO A 37 1.08 -4.67 14.08
C PRO A 37 0.04 -3.67 13.55
N VAL A 38 0.04 -3.36 12.26
CA VAL A 38 -0.85 -2.36 11.65
C VAL A 38 -2.28 -2.87 11.48
N THR A 39 -3.21 -1.94 11.28
CA THR A 39 -4.62 -2.23 10.95
C THR A 39 -5.06 -1.47 9.71
N ILE A 40 -5.93 -2.04 8.89
CA ILE A 40 -6.57 -1.31 7.79
C ILE A 40 -7.62 -0.33 8.36
N VAL A 41 -7.57 0.92 7.89
CA VAL A 41 -8.59 1.95 8.17
C VAL A 41 -9.65 1.96 7.07
N GLU A 42 -9.22 1.99 5.80
CA GLU A 42 -10.10 2.10 4.63
C GLU A 42 -9.38 1.60 3.37
N LYS A 43 -10.14 1.01 2.42
CA LYS A 43 -9.67 0.83 1.03
C LYS A 43 -9.82 2.15 0.27
N LEU A 44 -8.70 2.77 -0.12
CA LEU A 44 -8.71 4.10 -0.73
C LEU A 44 -9.13 4.09 -2.20
N THR A 45 -8.82 3.03 -2.94
CA THR A 45 -8.99 2.99 -4.41
C THR A 45 -9.68 1.72 -4.91
N GLY A 46 -10.23 1.83 -6.11
CA GLY A 46 -10.74 0.71 -6.89
C GLY A 46 -12.21 0.35 -6.61
N PRO A 47 -12.65 -0.84 -7.07
CA PRO A 47 -13.99 -1.34 -6.79
C PRO A 47 -14.26 -1.44 -5.30
N ASP A 48 -15.48 -1.10 -4.91
CA ASP A 48 -16.01 -1.18 -3.55
C ASP A 48 -15.33 -0.27 -2.51
N ALA A 49 -14.34 0.54 -2.91
CA ALA A 49 -13.78 1.59 -2.07
C ALA A 49 -14.82 2.70 -1.84
N PRO A 50 -14.96 3.24 -0.61
CA PRO A 50 -15.88 4.35 -0.31
C PRO A 50 -15.66 5.58 -1.21
N ASN A 51 -14.41 5.78 -1.63
CA ASN A 51 -14.03 6.85 -2.55
C ASN A 51 -14.64 6.75 -3.96
N ASN A 52 -15.09 5.56 -4.40
CA ASN A 52 -15.59 5.28 -5.74
C ASN A 52 -14.69 5.85 -6.84
N THR A 53 -13.38 5.64 -6.73
CA THR A 53 -12.39 6.22 -7.65
C THR A 53 -12.59 5.72 -9.08
N TRP A 54 -13.10 4.50 -9.23
CA TRP A 54 -13.44 3.91 -10.52
C TRP A 54 -14.60 4.65 -11.18
N GLY A 55 -15.74 4.80 -10.51
CA GLY A 55 -16.92 5.47 -11.07
C GLY A 55 -16.73 6.97 -11.24
N ARG A 56 -15.92 7.62 -10.40
CA ARG A 56 -15.71 9.09 -10.44
C ARG A 56 -14.65 9.51 -11.44
N TRP A 57 -13.54 8.76 -11.56
CA TRP A 57 -12.35 9.20 -12.29
C TRP A 57 -11.67 8.12 -13.14
N ASP A 58 -12.33 6.97 -13.33
CA ASP A 58 -11.80 5.80 -14.04
C ASP A 58 -10.49 5.27 -13.44
N ILE A 59 -10.32 5.37 -12.11
CA ILE A 59 -9.21 4.76 -11.37
C ILE A 59 -9.73 3.43 -10.81
N LYS A 60 -9.63 2.36 -11.60
CA LYS A 60 -10.10 1.01 -11.23
C LYS A 60 -9.04 0.21 -10.47
N ALA A 61 -7.78 0.38 -10.85
CA ALA A 61 -6.65 -0.27 -10.21
C ALA A 61 -5.45 0.69 -10.28
N THR A 62 -4.70 0.80 -9.19
CA THR A 62 -3.61 1.76 -9.06
C THR A 62 -2.71 1.37 -7.89
N ASP A 63 -1.53 1.97 -7.83
CA ASP A 63 -0.54 1.71 -6.80
C ASP A 63 0.10 2.97 -6.22
N LEU A 64 0.90 2.74 -5.18
CA LEU A 64 1.59 3.71 -4.36
C LEU A 64 0.63 4.56 -3.51
N GLY A 65 0.69 5.88 -3.63
CA GLY A 65 -0.01 6.82 -2.74
C GLY A 65 0.94 7.80 -2.08
N ILE A 66 1.77 8.46 -2.88
CA ILE A 66 2.73 9.46 -2.42
C ILE A 66 1.91 10.67 -1.96
N MET A 67 1.87 10.90 -0.65
CA MET A 67 1.07 11.95 -0.03
C MET A 67 1.93 13.12 0.45
N TRP A 68 1.44 14.33 0.26
CA TRP A 68 2.01 15.53 0.88
C TRP A 68 0.94 16.60 1.13
N ASP A 69 1.16 17.40 2.16
CA ASP A 69 0.38 18.61 2.44
C ASP A 69 0.75 19.69 1.43
N ASP A 70 -0.25 20.24 0.74
CA ASP A 70 -0.07 21.25 -0.32
C ASP A 70 0.26 22.65 0.19
N GLY A 71 0.17 22.87 1.51
CA GLY A 71 0.32 24.16 2.16
C GLY A 71 -0.93 25.04 2.14
N ASP A 72 -2.05 24.57 1.60
CA ASP A 72 -3.33 25.28 1.44
C ASP A 72 -4.53 24.47 1.97
N GLY A 73 -4.26 23.49 2.84
CA GLY A 73 -5.28 22.77 3.59
C GLY A 73 -5.73 21.45 2.98
N ARG A 74 -5.05 20.95 1.93
CA ARG A 74 -5.31 19.65 1.32
C ARG A 74 -4.10 18.73 1.35
N ILE A 75 -4.38 17.44 1.25
CA ILE A 75 -3.42 16.43 0.83
C ILE A 75 -3.54 16.24 -0.66
N LEU A 76 -2.39 16.24 -1.33
CA LEU A 76 -2.25 15.74 -2.69
C LEU A 76 -1.70 14.31 -2.59
N THR A 77 -2.36 13.38 -3.28
CA THR A 77 -1.93 11.99 -3.36
C THR A 77 -1.63 11.66 -4.81
N ALA A 78 -0.38 11.38 -5.11
CA ALA A 78 0.04 10.88 -6.43
C ALA A 78 0.13 9.35 -6.39
N PHE A 79 -0.53 8.72 -7.36
CA PHE A 79 -0.46 7.28 -7.57
C PHE A 79 0.41 6.96 -8.79
N GLY A 80 0.93 5.74 -8.86
CA GLY A 80 1.72 5.23 -9.97
C GLY A 80 0.85 4.68 -11.11
N ASP A 81 1.26 3.52 -11.62
CA ASP A 81 0.64 2.91 -12.79
C ASP A 81 -0.84 2.65 -12.53
N THR A 82 -1.70 3.34 -13.29
CA THR A 82 -3.14 3.41 -13.04
C THR A 82 -3.92 2.93 -14.25
N PHE A 83 -4.88 2.04 -13.99
CA PHE A 83 -5.68 1.40 -15.02
C PHE A 83 -7.18 1.68 -14.82
N GLY A 84 -7.89 1.75 -15.95
CA GLY A 84 -9.31 2.05 -16.01
C GLY A 84 -10.17 0.83 -16.31
N ASN A 85 -11.35 1.08 -16.87
CA ASN A 85 -12.44 0.12 -17.01
C ASN A 85 -12.07 -1.26 -17.59
N ALA A 86 -11.18 -1.31 -18.60
CA ALA A 86 -10.81 -2.55 -19.29
C ALA A 86 -9.72 -3.37 -18.57
N TRP A 87 -9.21 -2.91 -17.43
CA TRP A 87 -8.31 -3.71 -16.60
C TRP A 87 -9.05 -4.91 -16.01
N THR A 88 -8.43 -6.09 -16.11
CA THR A 88 -8.99 -7.36 -15.62
C THR A 88 -8.19 -7.96 -14.47
N GLY A 89 -6.97 -7.48 -14.23
CA GLY A 89 -6.13 -7.88 -13.11
C GLY A 89 -5.75 -9.36 -13.05
N PRO A 90 -5.21 -9.79 -11.89
CA PRO A 90 -4.66 -8.92 -10.83
C PRO A 90 -3.33 -8.26 -11.26
N GLY A 91 -2.81 -7.35 -10.45
CA GLY A 91 -1.51 -6.73 -10.66
C GLY A 91 -1.45 -5.57 -11.65
N GLY A 92 -0.21 -5.07 -11.83
CA GLY A 92 0.10 -4.03 -12.80
C GLY A 92 0.10 -4.55 -14.23
N GLY A 93 -0.43 -3.72 -15.14
CA GLY A 93 -0.52 -3.99 -16.57
C GLY A 93 -1.96 -4.17 -17.04
N SER A 94 -2.20 -3.85 -18.31
CA SER A 94 -3.50 -4.08 -18.92
C SER A 94 -3.37 -4.52 -20.36
N GLY A 95 -4.32 -5.34 -20.81
CA GLY A 95 -4.55 -5.56 -22.23
C GLY A 95 -4.92 -4.26 -22.96
N PRO A 96 -5.06 -4.32 -24.31
CA PRO A 96 -5.45 -3.17 -25.12
C PRO A 96 -6.67 -2.46 -24.54
N ASN A 97 -6.67 -1.12 -24.58
CA ASN A 97 -7.74 -0.25 -24.05
C ASN A 97 -7.86 -0.18 -22.52
N GLY A 98 -6.85 -0.65 -21.77
CA GLY A 98 -6.76 -0.54 -20.31
C GLY A 98 -6.81 0.85 -19.69
N ASN A 99 -6.78 1.89 -20.51
CA ASN A 99 -6.61 3.29 -20.10
C ASN A 99 -5.47 3.47 -19.07
N TRP A 100 -4.30 2.93 -19.43
CA TRP A 100 -3.11 3.03 -18.61
C TRP A 100 -2.57 4.47 -18.59
N ARG A 101 -2.44 5.03 -17.39
CA ARG A 101 -1.75 6.29 -17.08
C ARG A 101 -0.61 5.98 -16.12
N SER A 102 0.59 6.49 -16.39
CA SER A 102 1.80 6.27 -15.58
C SER A 102 1.65 6.78 -14.15
N ASN A 103 0.82 7.81 -14.00
CA ASN A 103 0.57 8.46 -12.73
C ASN A 103 -0.74 9.25 -12.81
N VAL A 104 -1.41 9.37 -11.69
CA VAL A 104 -2.60 10.23 -11.52
C VAL A 104 -2.52 10.91 -10.16
N LEU A 105 -3.34 11.96 -9.95
CA LEU A 105 -3.38 12.67 -8.68
C LEU A 105 -4.81 12.93 -8.22
N VAL A 106 -5.03 12.72 -6.93
CA VAL A 106 -6.26 13.05 -6.21
C VAL A 106 -5.97 14.00 -5.05
N ARG A 107 -7.03 14.64 -4.54
CA ARG A 107 -6.95 15.59 -3.43
C ARG A 107 -7.96 15.23 -2.35
N SER A 108 -7.56 15.41 -1.10
CA SER A 108 -8.43 15.30 0.06
C SER A 108 -8.23 16.50 0.99
N SER A 109 -9.33 17.01 1.55
CA SER A 109 -9.28 17.94 2.69
C SER A 109 -9.74 17.27 4.00
N ASP A 110 -9.99 15.96 3.95
CA ASP A 110 -10.51 15.17 5.05
C ASP A 110 -9.48 14.99 6.16
N ARG A 111 -9.88 15.31 7.38
CA ARG A 111 -8.98 15.38 8.54
C ARG A 111 -9.20 14.23 9.52
N ASP A 112 -10.36 13.58 9.48
CA ASP A 112 -10.65 12.49 10.40
C ASP A 112 -10.11 11.18 9.83
N LEU A 113 -8.81 10.96 10.01
CA LEU A 113 -8.17 9.75 9.49
C LEU A 113 -8.59 8.48 10.24
N SER A 114 -9.35 8.60 11.33
CA SER A 114 -9.78 7.45 12.13
C SER A 114 -10.95 6.69 11.50
N ASP A 115 -11.72 7.34 10.63
CA ASP A 115 -12.85 6.74 9.90
C ASP A 115 -12.60 6.53 8.40
N GLY A 116 -11.53 7.11 7.84
CA GLY A 116 -11.11 6.92 6.45
C GLY A 116 -10.38 8.14 5.89
N MET A 117 -10.25 8.23 4.58
CA MET A 117 -9.85 9.48 3.93
C MET A 117 -10.59 9.61 2.59
N LEU A 118 -11.57 10.50 2.55
CA LEU A 118 -12.33 10.74 1.32
C LEU A 118 -11.62 11.71 0.38
N PHE A 119 -11.55 11.34 -0.90
CA PHE A 119 -11.06 12.16 -2.00
C PHE A 119 -12.18 13.09 -2.51
N GLU A 120 -11.90 14.39 -2.54
CA GLU A 120 -12.84 15.41 -3.01
C GLU A 120 -12.69 15.69 -4.52
N SER A 121 -11.48 15.55 -5.08
CA SER A 121 -11.23 15.83 -6.49
C SER A 121 -10.04 15.03 -7.05
N ALA A 122 -9.93 15.02 -8.38
CA ALA A 122 -8.77 14.52 -9.12
C ALA A 122 -8.29 15.58 -10.12
N ALA A 123 -7.03 15.48 -10.54
CA ALA A 123 -6.54 16.20 -11.71
C ALA A 123 -7.12 15.55 -12.97
N LYS A 124 -7.85 16.32 -13.79
CA LYS A 124 -8.76 15.75 -14.79
C LYS A 124 -8.45 16.17 -16.21
N ASN A 125 -8.73 15.26 -17.15
CA ASN A 125 -8.85 15.61 -18.56
C ASN A 125 -10.22 16.26 -18.84
N PRO A 126 -10.46 16.80 -20.05
CA PRO A 126 -11.76 17.40 -20.40
C PRO A 126 -12.95 16.45 -20.34
N SER A 127 -12.76 15.13 -20.38
CA SER A 127 -13.83 14.13 -20.21
C SER A 127 -14.14 13.80 -18.75
N GLY A 128 -13.45 14.44 -17.79
CA GLY A 128 -13.68 14.27 -16.36
C GLY A 128 -12.93 13.11 -15.71
N MET A 129 -12.13 12.36 -16.47
CA MET A 129 -11.32 11.24 -15.97
C MET A 129 -10.01 11.76 -15.38
N ALA A 130 -9.44 11.04 -14.41
CA ALA A 130 -8.10 11.36 -13.92
C ALA A 130 -7.09 11.30 -15.08
N LYS A 131 -6.29 12.35 -15.27
CA LYS A 131 -5.32 12.44 -16.37
C LYS A 131 -3.92 12.00 -15.94
N GLU A 132 -3.15 11.55 -16.91
CA GLU A 132 -1.70 11.36 -16.75
C GLU A 132 -1.02 12.72 -16.55
N LEU A 133 -0.26 12.88 -15.47
CA LEU A 133 0.37 14.17 -15.13
C LEU A 133 1.73 14.34 -15.82
N ILE A 134 2.56 13.30 -15.72
CA ILE A 134 3.85 13.19 -16.39
C ILE A 134 3.72 12.04 -17.39
N PRO A 135 3.62 12.33 -18.69
CA PRO A 135 3.54 11.29 -19.70
C PRO A 135 4.83 10.48 -19.80
N SER A 136 4.70 9.21 -20.17
CA SER A 136 5.83 8.38 -20.61
C SER A 136 5.74 8.07 -22.10
N LYS A 137 6.82 7.58 -22.70
CA LYS A 137 6.79 7.09 -24.08
C LYS A 137 5.95 5.82 -24.26
N LYS A 138 5.75 5.04 -23.20
CA LYS A 138 5.10 3.71 -23.22
C LYS A 138 5.84 2.73 -24.14
N VAL A 139 7.18 2.83 -24.21
CA VAL A 139 8.04 2.00 -25.05
C VAL A 139 9.03 1.24 -24.18
N ASN A 140 8.86 -0.08 -24.11
CA ASN A 140 9.78 -0.95 -23.38
C ASN A 140 11.22 -0.82 -23.90
N GLY A 141 12.18 -0.60 -23.00
CA GLY A 141 13.60 -0.44 -23.32
C GLY A 141 14.01 1.00 -23.65
N ASP A 142 13.05 1.91 -23.79
CA ASP A 142 13.28 3.36 -23.93
C ASP A 142 12.71 4.11 -22.72
N GLU A 143 11.39 4.12 -22.56
CA GLU A 143 10.72 4.62 -21.36
C GLU A 143 9.34 3.98 -21.27
N MET A 144 9.24 2.98 -20.40
CA MET A 144 8.01 2.24 -20.16
C MET A 144 7.00 3.10 -19.40
N THR A 145 7.42 3.73 -18.29
CA THR A 145 6.53 4.51 -17.43
C THR A 145 7.30 5.58 -16.65
N THR A 146 6.59 6.56 -16.12
CA THR A 146 7.14 7.53 -15.16
C THR A 146 6.38 7.42 -13.84
N ILE A 147 7.09 7.05 -12.77
CA ILE A 147 6.47 6.71 -11.49
C ILE A 147 6.81 7.77 -10.44
N PRO A 148 5.83 8.38 -9.76
CA PRO A 148 6.08 9.30 -8.66
C PRO A 148 6.79 8.59 -7.51
N THR A 149 7.72 9.28 -6.87
CA THR A 149 8.51 8.73 -5.75
C THR A 149 8.42 9.60 -4.49
N ALA A 150 8.33 10.92 -4.65
CA ALA A 150 8.19 11.86 -3.54
C ALA A 150 7.35 13.08 -3.94
N GLY A 151 6.71 13.72 -2.95
CA GLY A 151 6.00 14.98 -3.12
C GLY A 151 6.30 15.95 -1.98
N ILE A 152 6.34 17.25 -2.26
CA ILE A 152 6.51 18.30 -1.25
C ILE A 152 6.01 19.67 -1.74
N ALA A 153 5.40 20.45 -0.85
CA ALA A 153 5.11 21.86 -1.10
C ALA A 153 6.24 22.78 -0.61
N VAL A 154 6.68 23.74 -1.44
CA VAL A 154 7.51 24.88 -1.01
C VAL A 154 6.82 26.18 -1.38
N GLY A 155 6.37 26.91 -0.35
CA GLY A 155 5.43 28.01 -0.55
C GLY A 155 4.12 27.45 -1.10
N LYS A 156 3.66 27.96 -2.24
CA LYS A 156 2.46 27.47 -2.95
C LYS A 156 2.76 26.47 -4.06
N ARG A 157 4.04 26.31 -4.42
CA ARG A 157 4.45 25.43 -5.52
C ARG A 157 4.57 24.00 -5.01
N GLN A 158 3.97 23.09 -5.77
CA GLN A 158 4.06 21.65 -5.54
C GLN A 158 5.23 21.08 -6.34
N TYR A 159 5.97 20.17 -5.74
CA TYR A 159 7.07 19.46 -6.37
C TYR A 159 6.84 17.96 -6.24
N MET A 160 7.15 17.23 -7.32
CA MET A 160 7.06 15.79 -7.37
C MET A 160 8.36 15.23 -7.95
N SER A 161 9.03 14.35 -7.21
CA SER A 161 10.08 13.52 -7.77
C SER A 161 9.45 12.34 -8.50
N PHE A 162 10.03 11.93 -9.62
CA PHE A 162 9.61 10.74 -10.34
C PHE A 162 10.83 9.99 -10.90
N MET A 163 10.69 8.68 -11.07
CA MET A 163 11.63 7.86 -11.81
C MET A 163 11.13 7.63 -13.24
N SER A 164 12.01 7.79 -14.24
CA SER A 164 11.77 7.33 -15.61
C SER A 164 12.19 5.87 -15.71
N VAL A 165 11.22 4.96 -15.77
CA VAL A 165 11.46 3.52 -15.86
C VAL A 165 11.68 3.15 -17.32
N LYS A 166 12.87 2.65 -17.64
CA LYS A 166 13.24 2.21 -18.98
C LYS A 166 12.52 0.92 -19.37
N GLN A 167 12.52 -0.05 -18.47
CA GLN A 167 11.87 -1.35 -18.65
C GLN A 167 11.68 -2.06 -17.30
N TRP A 168 10.64 -2.90 -17.24
CA TRP A 168 10.40 -3.80 -16.12
C TRP A 168 11.22 -5.09 -16.28
N GLY A 169 11.75 -5.60 -15.17
CA GLY A 169 12.44 -6.89 -15.09
C GLY A 169 11.62 -7.95 -14.36
N ALA A 170 12.31 -8.91 -13.74
CA ALA A 170 11.69 -9.83 -12.78
C ALA A 170 11.12 -9.06 -11.57
N PRO A 171 10.16 -9.62 -10.80
CA PRO A 171 9.61 -8.95 -9.63
C PRO A 171 10.70 -8.39 -8.71
N GLY A 172 10.61 -7.09 -8.41
CA GLY A 172 11.60 -6.35 -7.62
C GLY A 172 12.81 -5.80 -8.38
N TYR A 173 12.87 -5.98 -9.69
CA TYR A 173 13.94 -5.49 -10.57
C TYR A 173 13.36 -4.67 -11.73
N TRP A 174 13.97 -3.52 -11.99
CA TRP A 174 13.69 -2.68 -13.15
C TRP A 174 14.88 -1.76 -13.40
N ASP A 175 15.00 -1.29 -14.64
CA ASP A 175 16.02 -0.32 -15.03
C ASP A 175 15.40 1.06 -15.11
N THR A 176 16.02 2.07 -14.52
CA THR A 176 15.64 3.48 -14.72
C THR A 176 16.60 4.17 -15.68
N ASN A 177 16.08 5.13 -16.45
CA ASN A 177 16.93 6.06 -17.19
C ASN A 177 17.52 7.11 -16.24
N ARG A 178 16.65 7.70 -15.41
CA ARG A 178 16.96 8.81 -14.51
C ARG A 178 15.86 9.02 -13.46
N ALA A 179 16.18 9.74 -12.39
CA ALA A 179 15.19 10.47 -11.59
C ALA A 179 15.07 11.92 -12.06
N GLY A 180 13.86 12.48 -11.99
CA GLY A 180 13.57 13.86 -12.35
C GLY A 180 12.64 14.53 -11.36
N ILE A 181 12.53 15.86 -11.47
CA ILE A 181 11.58 16.66 -10.67
C ILE A 181 10.58 17.31 -11.62
N ALA A 182 9.29 17.21 -11.30
CA ALA A 182 8.25 18.04 -11.88
C ALA A 182 7.71 19.03 -10.84
N TYR A 183 7.11 20.12 -11.31
CA TYR A 183 6.45 21.09 -10.44
C TYR A 183 5.08 21.51 -10.99
N SER A 184 4.19 21.92 -10.09
CA SER A 184 2.89 22.49 -10.40
C SER A 184 2.68 23.80 -9.62
N ASP A 185 2.10 24.78 -10.31
CA ASP A 185 1.75 26.11 -9.78
C ASP A 185 0.24 26.32 -9.65
N ASP A 186 -0.56 25.28 -9.91
CA ASP A 186 -2.02 25.31 -10.05
C ASP A 186 -2.69 24.16 -9.28
N ASP A 187 -2.30 24.01 -8.00
CA ASP A 187 -2.87 23.03 -7.09
C ASP A 187 -2.71 21.58 -7.60
N GLY A 188 -1.58 21.24 -8.21
CA GLY A 188 -1.32 19.90 -8.74
C GLY A 188 -2.14 19.53 -9.98
N GLU A 189 -2.83 20.50 -10.60
CA GLU A 189 -3.66 20.23 -11.78
C GLU A 189 -2.81 20.00 -13.03
N ASN A 190 -1.76 20.79 -13.27
CA ASN A 190 -0.86 20.64 -14.41
C ASN A 190 0.61 20.69 -13.96
N TRP A 191 1.45 19.89 -14.62
CA TRP A 191 2.83 19.66 -14.19
C TRP A 191 3.82 19.95 -15.31
N ALA A 192 4.93 20.59 -14.95
CA ALA A 192 6.07 20.85 -15.82
C ALA A 192 7.31 20.10 -15.33
N VAL A 193 7.94 19.33 -16.21
CA VAL A 193 9.18 18.60 -15.90
C VAL A 193 10.37 19.57 -15.92
N SER A 194 11.11 19.61 -14.82
CA SER A 194 12.35 20.38 -14.67
C SER A 194 13.51 19.71 -15.43
N PRO A 195 14.52 20.50 -15.88
CA PRO A 195 15.78 19.94 -16.35
C PRO A 195 16.65 19.34 -15.24
N THR A 196 16.32 19.54 -13.96
CA THR A 196 17.06 18.93 -12.84
C THR A 196 16.80 17.44 -12.77
N THR A 197 17.87 16.65 -12.80
CA THR A 197 17.80 15.19 -12.93
C THR A 197 19.01 14.48 -12.30
N TRP A 198 18.85 13.19 -12.03
CA TRP A 198 19.89 12.25 -11.62
C TRP A 198 19.91 11.13 -12.67
N GLU A 199 20.83 11.23 -13.63
CA GLU A 199 21.02 10.18 -14.63
C GLU A 199 21.42 8.88 -13.95
N ASN A 200 20.95 7.75 -14.49
CA ASN A 200 21.39 6.44 -14.03
C ASN A 200 22.58 5.97 -14.87
N ASN A 201 23.49 5.25 -14.23
CA ASN A 201 24.58 4.57 -14.91
C ASN A 201 24.12 3.26 -15.57
N ALA A 202 24.98 2.70 -16.42
CA ALA A 202 24.67 1.47 -17.17
C ALA A 202 24.44 0.24 -16.27
N ASP A 203 24.99 0.27 -15.04
CA ASP A 203 24.86 -0.81 -14.07
C ASP A 203 23.62 -0.65 -13.16
N GLY A 204 22.88 0.46 -13.29
CA GLY A 204 21.67 0.74 -12.52
C GLY A 204 21.91 1.08 -11.04
N THR A 205 23.11 1.55 -10.70
CA THR A 205 23.58 1.67 -9.31
C THR A 205 23.56 3.08 -8.74
N ASP A 206 23.20 4.11 -9.52
CA ASP A 206 23.24 5.48 -9.01
C ASP A 206 22.20 5.69 -7.88
N PRO A 207 22.57 6.34 -6.77
CA PRO A 207 21.85 6.19 -5.50
C PRO A 207 20.58 7.04 -5.35
N PHE A 208 20.12 7.75 -6.38
CA PHE A 208 19.00 8.70 -6.27
C PHE A 208 17.92 8.50 -7.34
N GLN A 209 17.75 7.25 -7.80
CA GLN A 209 16.76 6.89 -8.82
C GLN A 209 15.33 6.87 -8.25
N MET A 210 15.14 6.37 -7.03
CA MET A 210 13.89 6.54 -6.29
C MET A 210 14.13 7.44 -5.11
N GLN A 211 13.27 8.44 -4.90
CA GLN A 211 13.51 9.47 -3.89
C GLN A 211 12.40 9.55 -2.86
N ALA A 212 12.74 10.03 -1.66
CA ALA A 212 11.79 10.51 -0.66
C ALA A 212 12.22 11.89 -0.16
N TYR A 213 11.24 12.75 0.09
CA TYR A 213 11.47 14.09 0.62
C TYR A 213 11.07 14.18 2.08
N ALA A 214 11.99 14.65 2.92
CA ALA A 214 11.74 14.94 4.32
C ALA A 214 12.21 16.35 4.66
N ARG A 215 11.53 17.00 5.60
CA ARG A 215 11.98 18.29 6.17
C ARG A 215 11.64 18.37 7.64
N LYS A 216 12.53 19.00 8.41
CA LYS A 216 12.25 19.38 9.80
C LYS A 216 11.70 20.80 9.83
N GLY A 217 10.37 20.93 9.76
CA GLY A 217 9.66 22.21 9.72
C GLY A 217 9.78 22.96 8.38
N LYS A 218 9.13 24.13 8.28
CA LYS A 218 8.96 24.87 7.00
C LYS A 218 10.18 25.66 6.53
N GLY A 219 11.17 25.93 7.40
CA GLY A 219 12.33 26.78 7.09
C GLY A 219 13.67 26.06 6.97
N GLY A 220 13.69 24.73 7.11
CA GLY A 220 14.91 23.91 7.05
C GLY A 220 15.31 23.50 5.63
N ASP A 221 16.47 22.86 5.54
CA ASP A 221 16.84 22.10 4.33
C ASP A 221 15.79 21.01 4.06
N ILE A 222 15.57 20.71 2.79
CA ILE A 222 14.87 19.51 2.35
C ILE A 222 15.93 18.41 2.23
N PHE A 223 15.69 17.30 2.93
CA PHE A 223 16.46 16.08 2.78
C PHE A 223 15.84 15.24 1.67
N VAL A 224 16.68 14.82 0.74
CA VAL A 224 16.32 13.94 -0.37
C VAL A 224 16.99 12.60 -0.10
N PHE A 225 16.22 11.65 0.37
CA PHE A 225 16.66 10.27 0.48
C PHE A 225 16.56 9.63 -0.90
N GLY A 226 17.49 8.73 -1.21
CA GLY A 226 17.57 8.09 -2.51
C GLY A 226 17.95 6.63 -2.43
N THR A 227 17.45 5.82 -3.36
CA THR A 227 17.97 4.48 -3.65
C THR A 227 18.34 4.34 -5.14
N PRO A 228 19.16 3.34 -5.49
CA PRO A 228 19.24 2.81 -6.85
C PRO A 228 17.90 2.32 -7.39
N ASN A 229 17.86 1.91 -8.67
CA ASN A 229 16.68 1.26 -9.24
C ASN A 229 16.43 -0.12 -8.61
N GLY A 230 15.19 -0.58 -8.66
CA GLY A 230 14.81 -1.85 -8.05
C GLY A 230 14.71 -1.79 -6.52
N ARG A 231 14.60 -2.96 -5.89
CA ARG A 231 14.27 -3.07 -4.46
C ARG A 231 15.44 -3.42 -3.53
N ASN A 232 16.65 -3.55 -4.08
CA ASN A 232 17.77 -4.20 -3.38
C ASN A 232 18.88 -3.24 -2.92
N GLY A 233 18.81 -1.96 -3.33
CA GLY A 233 19.86 -0.99 -3.05
C GLY A 233 19.85 -0.47 -1.61
N ALA A 234 20.91 0.23 -1.24
CA ALA A 234 21.01 0.97 0.01
C ALA A 234 20.41 2.38 -0.11
N ALA A 235 19.96 2.96 1.01
CA ALA A 235 19.51 4.34 1.05
C ALA A 235 20.65 5.31 1.32
N HIS A 236 20.65 6.41 0.58
CA HIS A 236 21.58 7.53 0.68
C HIS A 236 20.78 8.81 0.98
N VAL A 237 21.48 9.88 1.38
CA VAL A 237 20.81 11.16 1.65
C VAL A 237 21.58 12.34 1.07
N ALA A 238 20.83 13.24 0.45
CA ALA A 238 21.25 14.57 0.06
C ALA A 238 20.43 15.63 0.82
N ARG A 239 20.90 16.87 0.79
CA ARG A 239 20.14 18.03 1.27
C ARG A 239 20.22 19.19 0.30
N VAL A 240 19.18 20.00 0.28
CA VAL A 240 19.09 21.21 -0.52
C VAL A 240 18.21 22.25 0.17
N SER A 241 18.53 23.53 0.01
CA SER A 241 17.64 24.60 0.46
C SER A 241 16.30 24.51 -0.29
N ALA A 242 15.18 24.74 0.40
CA ALA A 242 13.85 24.59 -0.18
C ALA A 242 13.63 25.42 -1.47
N ASN A 243 14.19 26.62 -1.53
CA ASN A 243 14.13 27.51 -2.71
C ASN A 243 15.08 27.12 -3.86
N LYS A 244 15.81 26.01 -3.72
CA LYS A 244 16.81 25.52 -4.67
C LYS A 244 16.57 24.07 -5.13
N LEU A 245 15.38 23.51 -4.91
CA LEU A 245 15.01 22.16 -5.39
C LEU A 245 15.26 21.95 -6.90
N LEU A 246 15.10 22.99 -7.73
CA LEU A 246 15.32 22.89 -9.18
C LEU A 246 16.74 23.30 -9.62
N ASP A 247 17.69 23.36 -8.69
CA ASP A 247 19.08 23.72 -8.93
C ASP A 247 20.00 22.59 -8.47
N LYS A 248 20.30 21.65 -9.37
CA LYS A 248 21.16 20.48 -9.09
C LYS A 248 22.50 20.85 -8.42
N ALA A 249 23.09 22.00 -8.76
CA ALA A 249 24.38 22.43 -8.19
C ALA A 249 24.29 22.87 -6.71
N ALA A 250 23.07 23.12 -6.21
CA ALA A 250 22.82 23.46 -4.82
C ALA A 250 22.79 22.24 -3.89
N TYR A 251 22.60 21.03 -4.42
CA TYR A 251 22.52 19.80 -3.64
C TYR A 251 23.84 19.50 -2.95
N ARG A 252 23.74 18.95 -1.74
CA ARG A 252 24.88 18.42 -0.99
C ARG A 252 24.60 17.00 -0.53
N TYR A 253 25.56 16.12 -0.72
CA TYR A 253 25.45 14.69 -0.48
C TYR A 253 26.24 14.31 0.78
N TRP A 254 25.74 13.36 1.55
CA TRP A 254 26.42 12.90 2.76
C TRP A 254 27.55 11.91 2.42
N ASP A 255 28.80 12.25 2.74
CA ASP A 255 29.98 11.41 2.47
C ASP A 255 30.39 10.49 3.65
N GLY A 256 29.57 10.45 4.71
CA GLY A 256 29.88 9.73 5.95
C GLY A 256 30.47 10.62 7.05
N ALA A 257 30.93 11.83 6.71
CA ALA A 257 31.49 12.78 7.66
C ALA A 257 30.94 14.21 7.51
N LYS A 258 30.64 14.63 6.29
CA LYS A 258 30.20 15.99 5.94
C LYS A 258 29.35 16.00 4.67
N TRP A 259 28.75 17.16 4.41
CA TRP A 259 27.94 17.42 3.23
C TRP A 259 28.82 17.95 2.08
N VAL A 260 28.98 17.19 1.01
CA VAL A 260 29.85 17.50 -0.14
C VAL A 260 29.05 17.78 -1.42
N LYS A 261 29.68 18.37 -2.42
CA LYS A 261 29.02 18.67 -3.71
C LYS A 261 28.96 17.47 -4.66
N ASP A 262 29.95 16.59 -4.56
CA ASP A 262 30.12 15.46 -5.47
C ASP A 262 29.15 14.34 -5.07
N GLU A 263 28.22 14.02 -5.95
CA GLU A 263 27.21 12.97 -5.76
C GLU A 263 27.85 11.58 -5.63
N SER A 264 28.96 11.33 -6.33
CA SER A 264 29.65 10.03 -6.34
C SER A 264 30.30 9.69 -5.00
N GLN A 265 30.42 10.66 -4.10
CA GLN A 265 30.96 10.49 -2.75
C GLN A 265 29.87 10.14 -1.73
N ALA A 266 28.60 10.08 -2.13
CA ALA A 266 27.52 9.71 -1.23
C ALA A 266 27.73 8.29 -0.70
N VAL A 267 27.59 8.12 0.62
CA VAL A 267 27.67 6.79 1.26
C VAL A 267 26.31 6.39 1.83
N PRO A 268 26.05 5.07 1.98
CA PRO A 268 24.83 4.58 2.61
C PRO A 268 24.60 5.16 4.02
N VAL A 269 23.35 5.50 4.31
CA VAL A 269 22.86 5.79 5.67
C VAL A 269 22.02 4.64 6.24
N VAL A 270 21.46 3.81 5.36
CA VAL A 270 20.80 2.54 5.68
C VAL A 270 21.24 1.53 4.63
N GLU A 271 21.79 0.40 5.07
CA GLU A 271 22.15 -0.70 4.19
C GLU A 271 20.92 -1.31 3.50
N GLY A 272 21.11 -1.81 2.29
CA GLY A 272 20.06 -2.50 1.54
C GLY A 272 19.62 -3.81 2.21
N PRO A 273 18.44 -4.34 1.86
CA PRO A 273 17.52 -3.82 0.84
C PRO A 273 16.65 -2.66 1.33
N VAL A 274 16.52 -1.62 0.51
CA VAL A 274 15.58 -0.50 0.66
C VAL A 274 14.87 -0.28 -0.68
N SER A 275 13.55 -0.11 -0.63
CA SER A 275 12.67 0.07 -1.79
C SER A 275 11.52 1.03 -1.48
N GLU A 276 11.02 1.75 -2.49
CA GLU A 276 9.76 2.52 -2.42
C GLU A 276 9.65 3.36 -1.13
N LEU A 277 10.77 3.95 -0.73
CA LEU A 277 10.93 4.54 0.60
C LEU A 277 10.07 5.79 0.77
N SER A 278 9.56 5.98 1.99
CA SER A 278 8.92 7.19 2.47
C SER A 278 9.65 7.65 3.73
N VAL A 279 9.96 8.95 3.82
CA VAL A 279 10.64 9.51 4.99
C VAL A 279 9.95 10.77 5.44
N GLN A 280 9.65 10.88 6.72
CA GLN A 280 9.13 12.11 7.32
C GLN A 280 9.81 12.42 8.65
N TYR A 281 9.79 13.69 9.04
CA TYR A 281 10.14 14.05 10.42
C TYR A 281 8.84 14.05 11.24
N ASP A 282 8.79 13.21 12.26
CA ASP A 282 7.65 13.12 13.17
C ASP A 282 7.85 14.04 14.39
N ALA A 283 6.81 14.82 14.69
CA ALA A 283 6.85 15.81 15.77
C ALA A 283 6.69 15.17 17.15
N PHE A 284 5.98 14.05 17.24
CA PHE A 284 5.69 13.35 18.50
C PHE A 284 6.95 12.69 19.07
N SER A 285 7.60 11.82 18.29
CA SER A 285 8.85 11.15 18.65
C SER A 285 10.10 12.03 18.48
N LYS A 286 9.96 13.17 17.78
CA LYS A 286 11.07 14.08 17.40
C LYS A 286 12.16 13.39 16.57
N ARG A 287 11.79 12.36 15.81
CA ARG A 287 12.68 11.54 14.99
C ARG A 287 12.29 11.62 13.52
N PHE A 288 13.25 11.36 12.66
CA PHE A 288 12.97 10.94 11.29
C PHE A 288 12.48 9.51 11.32
N LEU A 289 11.38 9.26 10.60
CA LEU A 289 10.80 7.95 10.36
C LEU A 289 11.06 7.59 8.91
N MET A 290 11.54 6.37 8.64
CA MET A 290 11.70 5.81 7.30
C MET A 290 10.87 4.53 7.22
N MET A 291 9.88 4.54 6.33
CA MET A 291 9.09 3.37 5.99
C MET A 291 9.50 2.88 4.60
N THR A 292 9.74 1.58 4.46
CA THR A 292 10.25 0.99 3.22
C THR A 292 9.94 -0.50 3.18
N LEU A 293 9.83 -1.05 1.98
CA LEU A 293 9.83 -2.49 1.79
C LEU A 293 11.27 -3.03 1.93
N ALA A 294 11.47 -3.99 2.83
CA ALA A 294 12.74 -4.67 3.06
C ALA A 294 12.54 -6.19 3.03
N GLY A 295 13.00 -6.83 1.96
CA GLY A 295 12.57 -8.20 1.67
C GLY A 295 11.10 -8.20 1.23
N PRO A 296 10.23 -9.06 1.82
CA PRO A 296 8.82 -9.07 1.47
C PRO A 296 7.94 -8.16 2.35
N ASP A 297 8.46 -7.62 3.45
CA ASP A 297 7.68 -6.89 4.45
C ASP A 297 7.95 -5.39 4.42
N ILE A 298 6.98 -4.58 4.87
CA ILE A 298 7.21 -3.16 5.14
C ILE A 298 7.78 -3.04 6.56
N VAL A 299 8.84 -2.24 6.68
CA VAL A 299 9.52 -1.98 7.95
C VAL A 299 9.62 -0.50 8.24
N LEU A 300 9.68 -0.16 9.53
CA LEU A 300 9.96 1.16 10.06
C LEU A 300 11.38 1.22 10.65
N ARG A 301 12.12 2.28 10.32
CA ARG A 301 13.36 2.68 11.00
C ARG A 301 13.23 4.11 11.50
N THR A 302 13.91 4.43 12.59
CA THR A 302 13.93 5.79 13.13
C THR A 302 15.33 6.32 13.34
N ALA A 303 15.50 7.64 13.30
CA ALA A 303 16.78 8.31 13.59
C ALA A 303 16.55 9.74 14.11
N GLU A 304 17.46 10.23 14.95
CA GLU A 304 17.40 11.63 15.42
C GLU A 304 17.89 12.64 14.36
N ARG A 305 18.69 12.15 13.41
CA ARG A 305 19.31 12.91 12.31
C ARG A 305 19.06 12.18 10.98
N PRO A 306 18.96 12.91 9.86
CA PRO A 306 18.69 12.29 8.56
C PRO A 306 19.81 11.35 8.09
N GLU A 307 21.05 11.64 8.45
CA GLU A 307 22.22 10.79 8.20
C GLU A 307 22.39 9.62 9.19
N GLY A 308 21.49 9.49 10.17
CA GLY A 308 21.52 8.43 11.18
C GLY A 308 22.30 8.79 12.46
N PRO A 309 22.65 7.78 13.29
CA PRO A 309 22.43 6.36 13.05
C PRO A 309 20.94 6.00 13.02
N TRP A 310 20.56 5.14 12.08
CA TRP A 310 19.21 4.59 11.98
C TRP A 310 19.06 3.33 12.84
N THR A 311 17.90 3.13 13.45
CA THR A 311 17.60 1.92 14.23
C THR A 311 17.59 0.65 13.35
N ALA A 312 17.65 -0.51 14.01
CA ALA A 312 17.22 -1.77 13.42
C ALA A 312 15.77 -1.66 12.89
N PRO A 313 15.39 -2.47 11.88
CA PRO A 313 14.04 -2.41 11.32
C PRO A 313 13.02 -2.99 12.30
N GLN A 314 11.85 -2.35 12.37
CA GLN A 314 10.66 -2.86 13.05
C GLN A 314 9.64 -3.27 11.99
N THR A 315 9.14 -4.51 12.02
CA THR A 315 8.10 -4.95 11.07
C THR A 315 6.83 -4.13 11.27
N VAL A 316 6.31 -3.56 10.18
CA VAL A 316 5.09 -2.75 10.14
C VAL A 316 3.94 -3.57 9.57
N ALA A 317 4.17 -4.23 8.44
CA ALA A 317 3.20 -5.10 7.81
C ALA A 317 3.92 -6.29 7.19
N SER A 318 3.43 -7.50 7.47
CA SER A 318 3.98 -8.72 6.91
C SER A 318 3.27 -9.12 5.62
N SER A 319 4.06 -9.51 4.63
CA SER A 319 3.60 -10.17 3.40
C SER A 319 2.77 -11.43 3.63
N SER A 320 2.86 -12.03 4.81
CA SER A 320 2.08 -13.21 5.16
C SER A 320 0.62 -12.89 5.48
N ASP A 321 0.35 -11.66 5.92
CA ASP A 321 -1.01 -11.14 6.09
C ASP A 321 -1.44 -10.29 4.87
N TYR A 322 -0.47 -9.68 4.17
CA TYR A 322 -0.77 -8.94 2.94
C TYR A 322 0.16 -9.36 1.80
N PRO A 323 -0.13 -10.49 1.12
CA PRO A 323 0.68 -10.97 0.01
C PRO A 323 0.85 -9.93 -1.09
N GLY A 324 2.11 -9.72 -1.49
CA GLY A 324 2.44 -8.72 -2.50
C GLY A 324 2.15 -7.28 -2.06
N LEU A 325 2.20 -6.99 -0.76
CA LEU A 325 2.24 -5.63 -0.25
C LEU A 325 3.50 -4.88 -0.73
N TYR A 326 3.40 -3.56 -0.87
CA TYR A 326 4.54 -2.68 -1.14
C TYR A 326 4.18 -1.20 -0.90
N GLY A 327 5.17 -0.32 -1.01
CA GLY A 327 5.03 1.08 -0.64
C GLY A 327 5.17 1.29 0.87
N GLY A 328 4.20 1.96 1.49
CA GLY A 328 4.32 2.46 2.86
C GLY A 328 4.57 3.96 2.89
N TYR A 329 3.66 4.74 2.32
CA TYR A 329 3.81 6.19 2.16
C TYR A 329 3.11 6.93 3.29
N PHE A 330 3.86 7.64 4.13
CA PHE A 330 3.31 8.36 5.28
C PHE A 330 2.25 9.38 4.86
N HIS A 331 1.15 9.41 5.63
CA HIS A 331 0.19 10.50 5.60
C HIS A 331 0.73 11.67 6.45
N PRO A 332 0.88 12.89 5.91
CA PRO A 332 1.60 13.98 6.57
C PRO A 332 0.81 14.67 7.70
N TRP A 333 -0.47 14.32 7.88
CA TRP A 333 -1.30 14.76 9.01
C TRP A 333 -1.41 13.72 10.14
N SER A 334 -0.52 12.72 10.16
CA SER A 334 -0.35 11.86 11.34
C SER A 334 0.06 12.71 12.55
N GLU A 335 -0.55 12.46 13.71
CA GLU A 335 -0.31 13.22 14.95
C GLU A 335 -0.37 12.34 16.19
N ASP A 336 0.20 12.84 17.29
CA ASP A 336 0.13 12.22 18.63
C ASP A 336 0.51 10.73 18.70
N GLY A 337 1.49 10.34 17.88
CA GLY A 337 1.99 8.96 17.81
C GLY A 337 1.11 8.01 17.00
N VAL A 338 -0.03 8.47 16.46
CA VAL A 338 -0.86 7.70 15.53
C VAL A 338 -0.38 7.98 14.11
N ILE A 339 0.18 6.94 13.48
CA ILE A 339 0.76 7.02 12.15
C ILE A 339 -0.20 6.41 11.13
N HIS A 340 -0.61 7.22 10.17
CA HIS A 340 -1.36 6.79 8.99
C HIS A 340 -0.45 6.73 7.78
N PHE A 341 -0.69 5.77 6.89
CA PHE A 341 0.08 5.64 5.66
C PHE A 341 -0.70 4.89 4.57
N ALA A 342 -0.33 5.12 3.31
CA ALA A 342 -0.85 4.37 2.17
C ALA A 342 0.00 3.12 1.92
N MET A 343 -0.63 1.96 1.88
CA MET A 343 -0.03 0.69 1.50
C MET A 343 -0.67 0.19 0.21
N SER A 344 0.15 -0.23 -0.75
CA SER A 344 -0.32 -0.91 -1.96
C SER A 344 -0.35 -2.41 -1.75
N GLN A 345 -1.28 -3.08 -2.43
CA GLN A 345 -1.30 -4.54 -2.50
C GLN A 345 -1.49 -5.00 -3.94
N TRP A 346 -0.65 -5.93 -4.39
CA TRP A 346 -0.59 -6.37 -5.79
C TRP A 346 -1.86 -7.07 -6.27
N SER A 347 -2.55 -7.78 -5.39
CA SER A 347 -3.86 -8.37 -5.62
C SER A 347 -4.80 -7.80 -4.54
N PRO A 348 -5.84 -7.02 -4.90
CA PRO A 348 -6.39 -6.74 -6.22
C PRO A 348 -5.77 -5.51 -6.95
N TYR A 349 -4.53 -5.10 -6.68
CA TYR A 349 -3.87 -3.91 -7.27
C TYR A 349 -4.55 -2.58 -6.89
N ASN A 350 -4.61 -2.34 -5.59
CA ASN A 350 -5.23 -1.15 -4.99
C ASN A 350 -4.47 -0.67 -3.74
N VAL A 351 -4.86 0.50 -3.26
CA VAL A 351 -4.23 1.19 -2.14
C VAL A 351 -5.16 1.25 -0.93
N TYR A 352 -4.60 1.05 0.25
CA TYR A 352 -5.28 1.00 1.53
C TYR A 352 -4.67 2.05 2.47
N LEU A 353 -5.53 2.73 3.23
CA LEU A 353 -5.13 3.56 4.36
C LEU A 353 -4.91 2.64 5.55
N MET A 354 -3.69 2.64 6.07
CA MET A 354 -3.26 1.83 7.20
C MET A 354 -3.01 2.73 8.41
N GLN A 355 -3.09 2.14 9.61
CA GLN A 355 -2.78 2.82 10.86
C GLN A 355 -1.86 1.96 11.74
N MET A 356 -0.95 2.62 12.45
CA MET A 356 -0.21 2.06 13.59
C MET A 356 0.00 3.13 14.67
N GLN A 357 0.51 2.72 15.83
CA GLN A 357 0.93 3.64 16.88
C GLN A 357 2.42 3.48 17.18
N ILE A 358 3.07 4.58 17.54
CA ILE A 358 4.45 4.62 18.03
C ILE A 358 4.53 5.30 19.39
N ASP A 359 5.55 4.95 20.19
CA ASP A 359 5.92 5.68 21.39
C ASP A 359 6.84 6.89 21.08
N THR A 360 7.24 7.63 22.12
CA THR A 360 8.10 8.81 22.00
C THR A 360 9.52 8.50 21.53
N GLU A 361 9.92 7.24 21.58
CA GLU A 361 11.20 6.71 21.12
C GLU A 361 11.12 6.21 19.67
N GLY A 362 9.91 6.19 19.09
CA GLY A 362 9.63 5.73 17.74
C GLY A 362 9.53 4.21 17.62
N ASN A 363 9.25 3.51 18.72
CA ASN A 363 8.95 2.08 18.71
C ASN A 363 7.47 1.85 18.43
N ILE A 364 7.15 0.82 17.64
CA ILE A 364 5.76 0.43 17.39
C ILE A 364 5.14 -0.12 18.69
N VAL A 365 3.97 0.39 19.05
CA VAL A 365 3.23 0.00 20.26
C VAL A 365 1.77 -0.28 19.92
N ASN A 366 1.05 -0.93 20.85
CA ASN A 366 -0.37 -1.28 20.71
C ASN A 366 -0.68 -2.02 19.38
N PRO A 367 0.06 -3.10 19.07
CA PRO A 367 -0.11 -3.82 17.81
C PRO A 367 -1.49 -4.49 17.73
N ASN A 368 -1.91 -4.85 16.52
CA ASN A 368 -3.00 -5.80 16.33
C ASN A 368 -2.70 -7.12 17.06
N LEU A 369 -3.61 -7.53 17.93
CA LEU A 369 -3.49 -8.75 18.72
C LEU A 369 -4.07 -10.00 18.02
N VAL A 370 -4.77 -9.82 16.90
CA VAL A 370 -5.33 -10.92 16.10
C VAL A 370 -4.22 -11.57 15.29
N SER A 371 -4.17 -12.90 15.32
CA SER A 371 -3.31 -13.71 14.45
C SER A 371 -4.01 -13.97 13.12
N ASP A 372 -3.28 -13.92 12.01
CA ASP A 372 -3.85 -14.10 10.66
C ASP A 372 -5.09 -13.22 10.40
N PRO A 373 -5.00 -11.89 10.58
CA PRO A 373 -6.16 -10.99 10.55
C PRO A 373 -6.90 -10.97 9.20
N SER A 374 -6.21 -11.29 8.11
CA SER A 374 -6.70 -11.28 6.72
C SER A 374 -6.91 -12.68 6.13
N PHE A 375 -6.70 -13.75 6.90
CA PHE A 375 -6.87 -15.14 6.45
C PHE A 375 -5.89 -15.59 5.34
N GLU A 376 -4.81 -14.84 5.14
CA GLU A 376 -3.80 -15.10 4.09
C GLU A 376 -2.78 -16.15 4.52
N ARG A 377 -2.58 -16.37 5.82
CA ARG A 377 -1.52 -17.29 6.30
C ARG A 377 -1.88 -18.75 6.11
N THR A 378 -3.16 -19.10 6.25
CA THR A 378 -3.63 -20.48 6.16
C THR A 378 -5.08 -20.56 5.69
N THR A 379 -5.40 -21.62 4.93
CA THR A 379 -6.77 -21.96 4.58
C THR A 379 -7.38 -23.01 5.52
N GLU A 380 -6.55 -23.60 6.40
CA GLU A 380 -6.99 -24.53 7.44
C GLU A 380 -7.44 -23.76 8.69
N LEU A 381 -8.69 -23.97 9.08
CA LEU A 381 -9.26 -23.43 10.32
C LEU A 381 -9.06 -24.42 11.47
N GLY A 382 -8.74 -23.88 12.66
CA GLY A 382 -8.56 -24.62 13.90
C GLY A 382 -9.80 -24.57 14.79
N ASP A 383 -9.58 -24.54 16.11
CA ASP A 383 -10.64 -24.48 17.13
C ASP A 383 -10.84 -23.09 17.73
N GLY A 384 -10.12 -22.08 17.22
CA GLY A 384 -10.12 -20.72 17.74
C GLY A 384 -9.01 -20.45 18.74
N THR A 385 -8.25 -21.46 19.16
CA THR A 385 -7.18 -21.31 20.16
C THR A 385 -5.80 -21.19 19.49
N ASN A 386 -4.80 -20.73 20.27
CA ASN A 386 -3.39 -20.67 19.84
C ASN A 386 -3.17 -19.91 18.51
N GLY A 387 -3.91 -18.82 18.30
CA GLY A 387 -3.81 -18.00 17.09
C GLY A 387 -4.45 -18.60 15.84
N THR A 388 -5.20 -19.71 15.96
CA THR A 388 -5.99 -20.25 14.86
C THR A 388 -7.41 -19.68 14.87
N TRP A 389 -8.00 -19.52 13.70
CA TRP A 389 -9.42 -19.20 13.57
C TRP A 389 -10.27 -20.47 13.69
N GLY A 390 -11.31 -20.43 14.53
CA GLY A 390 -12.31 -21.49 14.65
C GLY A 390 -13.63 -21.08 14.01
N CYS A 391 -14.44 -22.05 13.58
CA CYS A 391 -15.74 -21.74 12.99
C CYS A 391 -16.79 -22.85 13.19
N THR A 392 -18.06 -22.45 13.11
CA THR A 392 -19.21 -23.39 13.11
C THR A 392 -19.29 -24.16 11.80
N PRO A 393 -19.88 -25.37 11.75
CA PRO A 393 -20.04 -26.13 10.50
C PRO A 393 -20.61 -25.30 9.33
N ASN A 394 -20.17 -25.60 8.11
CA ASN A 394 -20.44 -24.83 6.88
C ASN A 394 -19.77 -23.44 6.88
N CYS A 395 -18.47 -23.44 7.16
CA CYS A 395 -17.55 -22.31 7.15
C CYS A 395 -16.28 -22.66 6.38
N GLY A 396 -15.45 -21.67 6.11
CA GLY A 396 -14.12 -21.88 5.55
C GLY A 396 -13.40 -20.57 5.26
N VAL A 397 -12.25 -20.70 4.61
CA VAL A 397 -11.54 -19.59 3.94
C VAL A 397 -11.84 -19.68 2.45
N ASP A 398 -12.37 -18.61 1.88
CA ASP A 398 -12.49 -18.44 0.44
C ASP A 398 -11.14 -18.02 -0.14
N VAL A 399 -10.76 -18.63 -1.27
CA VAL A 399 -9.46 -18.37 -1.96
C VAL A 399 -9.66 -17.64 -3.30
N ALA A 400 -10.65 -16.76 -3.36
CA ALA A 400 -11.12 -16.13 -4.58
C ALA A 400 -10.70 -14.64 -4.66
N PRO A 401 -9.63 -14.31 -5.41
CA PRO A 401 -8.92 -13.03 -5.30
C PRO A 401 -9.72 -11.79 -5.70
N ALA A 402 -10.73 -11.96 -6.58
CA ALA A 402 -11.60 -10.86 -6.97
C ALA A 402 -12.66 -10.51 -5.91
N SER A 403 -12.70 -11.24 -4.79
CA SER A 403 -13.78 -11.14 -3.82
C SER A 403 -13.31 -10.78 -2.41
N ALA A 404 -12.04 -10.95 -2.03
CA ALA A 404 -11.56 -10.52 -0.71
C ALA A 404 -11.59 -8.98 -0.53
N PHE A 405 -11.51 -8.49 0.71
CA PHE A 405 -11.40 -7.04 0.97
C PHE A 405 -9.97 -6.57 0.72
N SER A 406 -9.01 -7.29 1.29
CA SER A 406 -7.59 -7.22 0.98
C SER A 406 -7.09 -8.61 0.57
N GLY A 407 -5.98 -8.66 -0.15
CA GLY A 407 -5.37 -9.92 -0.58
C GLY A 407 -6.27 -10.79 -1.47
N ASP A 408 -6.11 -12.09 -1.31
CA ASP A 408 -6.77 -13.13 -2.08
C ASP A 408 -7.75 -13.99 -1.26
N HIS A 409 -7.70 -13.90 0.06
CA HIS A 409 -8.45 -14.72 1.00
C HIS A 409 -9.41 -13.91 1.87
N ASN A 410 -10.49 -14.55 2.30
CA ASN A 410 -11.36 -14.05 3.37
C ASN A 410 -12.06 -15.23 4.05
N ALA A 411 -12.54 -15.05 5.28
CA ALA A 411 -13.40 -16.04 5.91
C ALA A 411 -14.83 -16.00 5.40
N PHE A 412 -15.52 -17.13 5.44
CA PHE A 412 -16.97 -17.20 5.24
C PHE A 412 -17.68 -18.13 6.22
N VAL A 413 -18.95 -17.84 6.46
CA VAL A 413 -19.93 -18.76 7.01
C VAL A 413 -21.19 -18.75 6.16
N ARG A 414 -21.84 -19.91 5.99
CA ARG A 414 -23.06 -20.02 5.18
C ARG A 414 -23.93 -21.16 5.67
N ASN A 415 -25.23 -20.92 5.85
CA ASN A 415 -26.18 -22.00 6.09
C ASN A 415 -27.62 -21.55 5.79
N ASP A 416 -28.58 -22.44 6.02
CA ASP A 416 -30.03 -22.21 5.90
C ASP A 416 -30.79 -22.36 7.23
N ASN A 417 -30.08 -22.58 8.34
CA ASN A 417 -30.65 -22.69 9.69
C ASN A 417 -29.61 -22.47 10.82
N GLY A 418 -30.03 -21.74 11.85
CA GLY A 418 -29.28 -21.56 13.10
C GLY A 418 -28.19 -20.49 13.04
N TRP A 419 -27.40 -20.43 14.12
CA TRP A 419 -26.29 -19.49 14.25
C TRP A 419 -25.04 -20.01 13.55
N ARG A 420 -24.36 -19.16 12.79
CA ARG A 420 -23.06 -19.45 12.20
C ARG A 420 -22.07 -18.33 12.48
N ASN A 421 -20.87 -18.68 12.92
CA ASN A 421 -19.81 -17.72 13.18
C ASN A 421 -18.41 -18.27 12.93
N ILE A 422 -17.49 -17.33 12.80
CA ILE A 422 -16.05 -17.52 12.90
C ILE A 422 -15.57 -16.78 14.16
N TRP A 423 -14.53 -17.29 14.82
CA TRP A 423 -13.97 -16.71 16.04
C TRP A 423 -12.49 -16.99 16.21
N GLN A 424 -11.83 -16.19 17.05
CA GLN A 424 -10.48 -16.41 17.54
C GLN A 424 -10.38 -15.96 19.00
N ASP A 425 -9.69 -16.74 19.82
CA ASP A 425 -9.32 -16.36 21.17
C ASP A 425 -8.08 -15.46 21.12
N VAL A 426 -8.20 -14.26 21.67
CA VAL A 426 -7.19 -13.20 21.67
C VAL A 426 -6.76 -12.93 23.10
N ALA A 427 -5.45 -12.98 23.35
CA ALA A 427 -4.87 -12.62 24.63
C ALA A 427 -5.02 -11.11 24.87
N VAL A 428 -5.46 -10.72 26.07
CA VAL A 428 -5.67 -9.33 26.47
C VAL A 428 -5.14 -9.08 27.88
N GLU A 429 -4.84 -7.83 28.21
CA GLU A 429 -4.53 -7.41 29.57
C GLU A 429 -5.84 -7.18 30.34
N PRO A 430 -5.97 -7.68 31.58
CA PRO A 430 -7.15 -7.42 32.41
C PRO A 430 -7.35 -5.93 32.69
N GLY A 431 -8.60 -5.47 32.61
CA GLY A 431 -9.05 -4.13 32.94
C GLY A 431 -8.75 -3.07 31.88
N VAL A 432 -8.31 -3.48 30.70
CA VAL A 432 -7.87 -2.61 29.61
C VAL A 432 -8.99 -2.45 28.57
N ASP A 433 -9.11 -1.24 28.03
CA ASP A 433 -10.00 -0.93 26.92
C ASP A 433 -9.33 -1.29 25.59
N TYR A 434 -10.13 -1.88 24.70
CA TYR A 434 -9.74 -2.32 23.38
C TYR A 434 -10.75 -1.87 22.33
N ARG A 435 -10.27 -1.75 21.11
CA ARG A 435 -11.09 -1.56 19.91
C ARG A 435 -10.93 -2.77 19.00
N LEU A 436 -12.06 -3.39 18.70
CA LEU A 436 -12.20 -4.45 17.70
C LEU A 436 -12.73 -3.83 16.40
N THR A 437 -12.07 -4.10 15.28
CA THR A 437 -12.55 -3.76 13.93
C THR A 437 -12.52 -4.96 13.01
N GLY A 438 -13.33 -4.96 11.97
CA GLY A 438 -13.31 -5.96 10.90
C GLY A 438 -14.22 -5.54 9.75
N TYR A 439 -14.01 -6.12 8.57
CA TYR A 439 -14.80 -5.82 7.37
C TYR A 439 -15.74 -6.97 7.08
N VAL A 440 -17.03 -6.65 6.96
CA VAL A 440 -18.09 -7.63 6.75
C VAL A 440 -18.84 -7.33 5.46
N ARG A 441 -19.21 -8.39 4.74
CA ARG A 441 -20.26 -8.34 3.73
C ARG A 441 -21.16 -9.57 3.83
N THR A 442 -22.39 -9.46 3.36
CA THR A 442 -23.41 -10.50 3.56
C THR A 442 -24.27 -10.72 2.32
N SER A 443 -25.02 -11.82 2.30
CA SER A 443 -26.15 -11.98 1.41
C SER A 443 -27.24 -10.93 1.68
N ILE A 444 -28.00 -10.57 0.65
CA ILE A 444 -29.06 -9.53 0.73
C ILE A 444 -30.22 -9.87 1.68
N ASN A 445 -30.38 -11.16 2.02
CA ASN A 445 -31.42 -11.67 2.91
C ASN A 445 -30.93 -11.86 4.36
N SER A 446 -29.71 -11.43 4.70
CA SER A 446 -29.24 -11.43 6.09
C SER A 446 -30.04 -10.42 6.91
N ASP A 447 -30.62 -10.86 8.03
CA ASP A 447 -31.55 -10.08 8.85
C ASP A 447 -31.14 -9.97 10.34
N ALA A 448 -30.15 -10.77 10.79
CA ALA A 448 -29.61 -10.71 12.15
C ALA A 448 -28.16 -11.20 12.21
N GLY A 449 -27.22 -10.28 12.30
CA GLY A 449 -25.78 -10.53 12.41
C GLY A 449 -25.13 -9.77 13.55
N PHE A 450 -24.02 -10.31 14.06
CA PHE A 450 -23.27 -9.75 15.18
C PHE A 450 -21.77 -9.87 14.95
N PHE A 451 -21.04 -8.82 15.28
CA PHE A 451 -19.59 -8.77 15.29
C PHE A 451 -19.16 -8.20 16.63
N GLY A 452 -18.27 -8.87 17.37
CA GLY A 452 -18.00 -8.47 18.73
C GLY A 452 -16.96 -9.30 19.47
N ALA A 453 -16.86 -9.04 20.76
CA ALA A 453 -16.03 -9.74 21.72
C ALA A 453 -16.90 -10.33 22.83
N ARG A 454 -16.51 -11.52 23.28
CA ARG A 454 -17.13 -12.23 24.41
C ARG A 454 -16.05 -12.87 25.28
N THR A 455 -16.37 -13.19 26.53
CA THR A 455 -15.54 -14.04 27.37
C THR A 455 -15.46 -15.46 26.78
N LEU A 456 -14.46 -16.25 27.19
CA LEU A 456 -14.29 -17.62 26.69
C LEU A 456 -15.46 -18.57 27.03
N ASP A 457 -16.27 -18.23 28.05
CA ASP A 457 -17.51 -18.95 28.38
C ASP A 457 -18.74 -18.45 27.60
N GLY A 458 -18.57 -17.47 26.71
CA GLY A 458 -19.59 -17.00 25.77
C GLY A 458 -20.37 -15.76 26.21
N THR A 459 -20.04 -15.14 27.36
CA THR A 459 -20.68 -13.90 27.79
C THR A 459 -20.22 -12.72 26.94
N VAL A 460 -21.14 -12.10 26.19
CA VAL A 460 -20.83 -10.94 25.35
C VAL A 460 -20.39 -9.75 26.21
N ILE A 461 -19.25 -9.15 25.86
CA ILE A 461 -18.69 -7.97 26.55
C ILE A 461 -18.76 -6.71 25.68
N GLY A 462 -18.95 -6.86 24.37
CA GLY A 462 -19.26 -5.77 23.45
C GLY A 462 -19.53 -6.33 22.05
N GLU A 463 -20.54 -5.81 21.35
CA GLU A 463 -20.86 -6.23 19.98
C GLU A 463 -21.59 -5.13 19.20
N ALA A 464 -21.46 -5.20 17.88
CA ALA A 464 -22.24 -4.45 16.92
C ALA A 464 -23.24 -5.41 16.25
N HIS A 465 -24.51 -5.02 16.23
CA HIS A 465 -25.53 -5.69 15.45
C HIS A 465 -25.56 -5.14 14.03
N PHE A 466 -25.69 -6.02 13.04
CA PHE A 466 -25.88 -5.67 11.63
C PHE A 466 -26.97 -6.52 10.99
N VAL A 467 -27.55 -6.01 9.91
CA VAL A 467 -28.43 -6.76 8.99
C VAL A 467 -27.67 -6.94 7.69
N SER A 468 -28.34 -7.12 6.55
CA SER A 468 -27.69 -7.07 5.25
C SER A 468 -26.84 -5.80 5.10
N VAL A 469 -25.53 -5.99 4.96
CA VAL A 469 -24.58 -4.95 4.59
C VAL A 469 -24.14 -5.15 3.14
N GLY A 470 -23.83 -4.03 2.46
CA GLY A 470 -23.54 -4.01 1.03
C GLY A 470 -22.14 -4.51 0.70
N PRO A 471 -21.35 -3.76 -0.08
CA PRO A 471 -19.91 -4.02 -0.20
C PRO A 471 -19.23 -4.04 1.19
N TRP A 472 -17.97 -4.47 1.23
CA TRP A 472 -17.18 -4.59 2.46
C TRP A 472 -17.36 -3.39 3.40
N THR A 473 -18.01 -3.63 4.53
CA THR A 473 -18.41 -2.62 5.51
C THR A 473 -17.62 -2.81 6.78
N LYS A 474 -16.92 -1.76 7.22
CA LYS A 474 -16.18 -1.77 8.48
C LYS A 474 -17.14 -1.75 9.67
N LEU A 475 -16.97 -2.68 10.59
CA LEU A 475 -17.62 -2.68 11.89
C LEU A 475 -16.59 -2.33 12.96
N THR A 476 -17.00 -1.57 13.98
CA THR A 476 -16.15 -1.14 15.09
C THR A 476 -16.88 -1.39 16.41
N VAL A 477 -16.18 -2.01 17.35
CA VAL A 477 -16.70 -2.34 18.69
C VAL A 477 -15.63 -1.98 19.71
N ASP A 478 -15.95 -1.11 20.65
CA ASP A 478 -15.12 -0.85 21.82
C ASP A 478 -15.58 -1.77 22.96
N PHE A 479 -14.62 -2.40 23.67
CA PHE A 479 -14.90 -3.27 24.81
C PHE A 479 -13.80 -3.17 25.88
N ASN A 480 -14.17 -3.41 27.14
CA ASN A 480 -13.22 -3.55 28.25
C ASN A 480 -13.02 -5.04 28.56
N SER A 481 -11.78 -5.49 28.75
CA SER A 481 -11.46 -6.90 29.06
C SER A 481 -11.93 -7.34 30.45
N ALA A 482 -12.40 -6.44 31.30
CA ALA A 482 -12.82 -6.69 32.68
C ALA A 482 -11.72 -7.39 33.49
N GLN A 483 -11.92 -8.63 33.95
CA GLN A 483 -10.88 -9.39 34.67
C GLN A 483 -10.26 -10.50 33.79
N ASN A 484 -10.60 -10.52 32.49
CA ASN A 484 -10.17 -11.57 31.58
C ASN A 484 -8.76 -11.29 31.06
N SER A 485 -7.96 -12.35 30.94
CA SER A 485 -6.66 -12.35 30.27
C SER A 485 -6.72 -12.85 28.82
N ALA A 486 -7.91 -13.28 28.39
CA ALA A 486 -8.22 -13.64 27.02
C ALA A 486 -9.71 -13.40 26.76
N VAL A 487 -10.05 -13.00 25.55
CA VAL A 487 -11.42 -12.84 25.06
C VAL A 487 -11.55 -13.56 23.72
N GLN A 488 -12.76 -13.91 23.34
CA GLN A 488 -13.04 -14.44 22.02
C GLN A 488 -13.65 -13.35 21.16
N VAL A 489 -12.99 -13.00 20.06
CA VAL A 489 -13.57 -12.13 19.03
C VAL A 489 -14.30 -12.97 17.99
N PHE A 490 -15.41 -12.47 17.48
CA PHE A 490 -16.26 -13.23 16.56
C PHE A 490 -17.01 -12.34 15.57
N GLY A 491 -17.34 -12.93 14.42
CA GLY A 491 -18.35 -12.43 13.49
C GLY A 491 -19.29 -13.56 13.12
N GLY A 492 -20.59 -13.31 13.11
CA GLY A 492 -21.58 -14.33 12.77
C GLY A 492 -22.95 -13.81 12.41
N VAL A 493 -23.78 -14.71 11.88
CA VAL A 493 -25.14 -14.45 11.41
C VAL A 493 -26.08 -15.57 11.83
N TRP A 494 -27.34 -15.21 12.11
CA TRP A 494 -28.44 -16.16 12.13
C TRP A 494 -28.91 -16.41 10.71
N THR A 495 -29.00 -17.68 10.33
CA THR A 495 -29.34 -18.08 8.96
C THR A 495 -30.76 -18.66 8.89
N ASN A 496 -31.73 -18.07 9.58
CA ASN A 496 -33.08 -18.65 9.74
C ASN A 496 -34.06 -18.27 8.61
N SER A 497 -33.62 -17.42 7.67
CA SER A 497 -34.45 -16.84 6.60
C SER A 497 -33.98 -17.27 5.20
N GLY A 498 -33.66 -18.56 5.07
CA GLY A 498 -33.13 -19.18 3.85
C GLY A 498 -31.61 -19.23 3.83
N ASP A 499 -31.04 -19.46 2.64
CA ASP A 499 -29.59 -19.50 2.44
C ASP A 499 -28.96 -18.11 2.69
N ILE A 500 -28.26 -17.98 3.81
CA ILE A 500 -27.61 -16.75 4.25
C ILE A 500 -26.12 -17.01 4.39
N TRP A 501 -25.32 -16.07 3.90
CA TRP A 501 -23.88 -16.09 4.07
C TRP A 501 -23.35 -14.75 4.62
N MET A 502 -22.23 -14.84 5.32
CA MET A 502 -21.42 -13.72 5.78
C MET A 502 -19.97 -14.01 5.41
N GLN A 503 -19.27 -12.98 4.95
CA GLN A 503 -17.82 -12.99 4.81
C GLN A 503 -17.19 -11.95 5.72
N LEU A 504 -16.00 -12.27 6.23
CA LEU A 504 -15.25 -11.48 7.20
C LEU A 504 -13.80 -11.39 6.76
N ASP A 505 -13.21 -10.21 6.88
CA ASP A 505 -11.83 -9.93 6.51
C ASP A 505 -11.22 -8.83 7.40
N ASP A 506 -9.89 -8.77 7.45
CA ASP A 506 -9.08 -7.75 8.13
C ASP A 506 -9.53 -7.43 9.57
N VAL A 507 -9.55 -8.46 10.41
CA VAL A 507 -9.96 -8.33 11.82
C VAL A 507 -8.81 -7.82 12.67
N ALA A 508 -9.08 -6.81 13.51
CA ALA A 508 -8.08 -6.28 14.41
C ALA A 508 -8.60 -6.03 15.82
N VAL A 509 -7.74 -6.28 16.81
CA VAL A 509 -7.93 -5.89 18.21
C VAL A 509 -6.74 -5.05 18.63
N VAL A 510 -6.97 -3.78 18.93
CA VAL A 510 -5.93 -2.84 19.35
C VAL A 510 -6.27 -2.20 20.69
N ARG A 511 -5.25 -1.96 21.52
CA ARG A 511 -5.39 -1.26 22.79
C ARG A 511 -5.79 0.20 22.55
N ARG A 512 -6.69 0.72 23.40
CA ARG A 512 -7.35 2.03 23.24
C ARG A 512 -6.84 3.14 24.14
#